data_AF-A0A2J0MV91-F1
#
_entry.id   AF-A0A2J0MV91-F1
#
_cell.length_a   1.000
_cell.length_b   1.000
_cell.length_c   1.000
_cell.angle_alpha   90.00
_cell.angle_beta   90.00
_cell.angle_gamma   90.00
#
_symmetry.space_group_name_H-M   'P 1'
#
loop_
_entity.id
_entity.type
_entity.pdbx_description
1 polymer ?
#
loop_
_entity_poly.entity_id
_entity_poly.type
_entity_poly.pdbx_seq_one_letter_code
_entity_poly.pdbx_strand_id
1 'polypeptide(L)'
;EPHFFKQETLVNEIPVSLSTNSNTGSANRMIDKDTGTYADFLLPENTQGQVQITLTSVNPIISSILTILLDNNVALPTSVEIRAFVDGQNRIVVANRKMDQQTIRFPQTTSNRWQVLFSYGQPLRISELRLNQDNATKSSVRTIRFLAQPDHSYRIYFDPDRLVKVPVGEAGNLVSAQDILAIPTVLSQNNPNYIIADVDSDEVPDIRDNCVSIDNANQRDINHNGRGDVCDDFDQDSLINSKDNCPDNPNRDQKDADSDGIGDVCDKEESRITEHYPWIPWVGIGFAALVLIILLVLTARATYSAKQKNK
;
A
#
# COMPACT_ATOMS: atom_id res chain seq x y z
N GLU A 1 -11.30 -10.18 16.51
CA GLU A 1 -11.32 -9.44 15.22
C GLU A 1 -11.15 -10.43 14.08
N PRO A 2 -11.80 -10.23 12.92
CA PRO A 2 -11.59 -11.08 11.76
C PRO A 2 -10.18 -10.85 11.21
N HIS A 3 -9.45 -11.94 10.97
CA HIS A 3 -8.18 -11.90 10.27
C HIS A 3 -8.42 -12.20 8.79
N PHE A 4 -7.84 -11.35 7.95
CA PHE A 4 -7.88 -11.50 6.51
C PHE A 4 -6.58 -12.17 6.04
N PHE A 5 -6.73 -13.24 5.29
CA PHE A 5 -5.63 -14.04 4.78
C PHE A 5 -5.65 -14.02 3.25
N LYS A 6 -4.46 -13.89 2.67
CA LYS A 6 -4.24 -14.22 1.27
C LYS A 6 -3.54 -15.57 1.24
N GLN A 7 -4.23 -16.58 0.73
CA GLN A 7 -3.65 -17.89 0.51
C GLN A 7 -3.33 -18.03 -0.98
N GLU A 8 -2.07 -18.28 -1.28
CA GLU A 8 -1.65 -18.66 -2.63
C GLU A 8 -1.61 -20.19 -2.71
N THR A 9 -2.43 -20.76 -3.58
CA THR A 9 -2.45 -22.20 -3.87
C THR A 9 -2.00 -22.45 -5.30
N LEU A 10 -1.33 -23.57 -5.52
CA LEU A 10 -0.96 -24.02 -6.86
C LEU A 10 -2.09 -24.94 -7.36
N VAL A 11 -2.75 -24.56 -8.46
CA VAL A 11 -3.96 -25.25 -8.94
C VAL A 11 -3.63 -26.57 -9.67
N ASN A 12 -2.46 -26.64 -10.27
CA ASN A 12 -1.95 -27.77 -11.05
C ASN A 12 -0.60 -28.27 -10.48
N GLU A 13 -0.43 -28.21 -9.16
CA GLU A 13 0.75 -28.74 -8.48
C GLU A 13 0.87 -30.25 -8.71
N ILE A 14 2.04 -30.70 -9.15
CA ILE A 14 2.32 -32.12 -9.31
C ILE A 14 2.77 -32.69 -7.96
N PRO A 15 2.07 -33.71 -7.39
CA PRO A 15 2.48 -34.32 -6.15
C PRO A 15 3.87 -34.96 -6.25
N VAL A 16 4.66 -34.79 -5.19
CA VAL A 16 6.01 -35.34 -5.07
C VAL A 16 6.04 -36.35 -3.92
N SER A 17 6.73 -37.45 -4.15
CA SER A 17 7.10 -38.46 -3.15
C SER A 17 8.59 -38.34 -2.86
N LEU A 18 9.00 -38.70 -1.65
CA LEU A 18 10.38 -38.55 -1.19
C LEU A 18 10.93 -39.87 -0.67
N SER A 19 12.20 -40.12 -0.98
CA SER A 19 13.01 -41.15 -0.33
C SER A 19 14.40 -40.60 -0.03
N THR A 20 15.09 -41.15 0.97
CA THR A 20 16.48 -40.78 1.24
C THR A 20 17.36 -42.02 1.42
N ASN A 21 18.67 -41.86 1.25
CA ASN A 21 19.64 -42.93 1.47
C ASN A 21 19.86 -43.27 2.96
N SER A 22 19.37 -42.43 3.86
CA SER A 22 19.38 -42.63 5.31
C SER A 22 17.97 -42.99 5.79
N ASN A 23 17.80 -44.04 6.58
CA ASN A 23 16.45 -44.45 7.01
C ASN A 23 15.95 -43.57 8.17
N THR A 24 15.62 -42.31 7.88
CA THR A 24 15.04 -41.39 8.85
C THR A 24 13.52 -41.51 8.72
N GLY A 25 12.85 -42.09 9.73
CA GLY A 25 11.38 -42.25 9.74
C GLY A 25 10.61 -40.92 9.65
N SER A 26 11.32 -39.80 9.70
CA SER A 26 10.85 -38.43 9.58
C SER A 26 10.99 -37.84 8.16
N ALA A 27 11.51 -38.56 7.17
CA ALA A 27 11.84 -37.98 5.87
C ALA A 27 10.66 -37.29 5.16
N ASN A 28 9.45 -37.83 5.31
CA ASN A 28 8.22 -37.26 4.74
C ASN A 28 7.90 -35.86 5.26
N ARG A 29 8.42 -35.47 6.44
CA ARG A 29 8.24 -34.12 6.99
C ARG A 29 8.83 -33.03 6.12
N MET A 30 9.80 -33.34 5.25
CA MET A 30 10.34 -32.35 4.33
C MET A 30 9.35 -31.94 3.23
N ILE A 31 8.23 -32.64 3.05
CA ILE A 31 7.27 -32.40 1.97
C ILE A 31 5.82 -32.39 2.47
N ASP A 32 5.59 -32.35 3.79
CA ASP A 32 4.24 -32.39 4.38
C ASP A 32 3.57 -31.01 4.44
N LYS A 33 4.29 -29.95 4.04
CA LYS A 33 3.87 -28.56 4.07
C LYS A 33 3.77 -27.99 5.49
N ASP A 34 4.29 -28.70 6.51
CA ASP A 34 4.41 -28.27 7.90
C ASP A 34 5.79 -27.72 8.24
N THR A 35 5.89 -26.39 8.20
CA THR A 35 7.12 -25.67 8.59
C THR A 35 7.51 -25.86 10.06
N GLY A 36 6.61 -26.35 10.91
CA GLY A 36 6.86 -26.63 12.32
C GLY A 36 7.41 -28.04 12.59
N THR A 37 7.46 -28.92 11.58
CA THR A 37 8.10 -30.23 11.69
C THR A 37 9.41 -30.26 10.91
N TYR A 38 10.22 -31.30 11.12
CA TYR A 38 11.48 -31.48 10.40
C TYR A 38 11.90 -32.95 10.29
N ALA A 39 12.66 -33.25 9.23
CA ALA A 39 13.46 -34.45 9.10
C ALA A 39 14.86 -34.21 9.68
N ASP A 40 15.32 -35.12 10.55
CA ASP A 40 16.60 -35.01 11.23
C ASP A 40 17.65 -35.93 10.59
N PHE A 41 18.83 -35.38 10.32
CA PHE A 41 20.00 -36.07 9.79
C PHE A 41 21.19 -35.85 10.74
N LEU A 42 21.52 -36.91 11.48
CA LEU A 42 22.61 -36.88 12.45
C LEU A 42 23.96 -36.72 11.75
N LEU A 43 24.86 -35.97 12.37
CA LEU A 43 26.24 -35.85 11.90
C LEU A 43 27.00 -37.16 12.19
N PRO A 44 27.57 -37.82 11.17
CA PRO A 44 28.44 -38.98 11.37
C PRO A 44 29.72 -38.63 12.16
N GLU A 45 30.36 -39.60 12.80
CA GLU A 45 31.56 -39.41 13.63
C GLU A 45 32.72 -38.69 12.91
N ASN A 46 32.75 -38.80 11.59
CA ASN A 46 33.72 -38.23 10.65
C ASN A 46 33.56 -36.73 10.38
N THR A 47 32.83 -35.98 11.21
CA THR A 47 32.63 -34.50 11.18
C THR A 47 32.01 -33.92 9.89
N GLN A 48 31.78 -34.74 8.86
CA GLN A 48 31.07 -34.41 7.63
C GLN A 48 30.02 -35.46 7.35
N GLY A 49 28.78 -35.03 7.13
CA GLY A 49 27.67 -35.87 6.72
C GLY A 49 27.26 -35.59 5.28
N GLN A 50 26.66 -36.61 4.66
CA GLN A 50 26.04 -36.51 3.35
C GLN A 50 24.67 -37.17 3.37
N VAL A 51 23.68 -36.51 2.78
CA VAL A 51 22.34 -37.07 2.58
C VAL A 51 21.92 -36.89 1.13
N GLN A 52 21.51 -38.00 0.50
CA GLN A 52 20.89 -37.99 -0.82
C GLN A 52 19.38 -38.11 -0.66
N ILE A 53 18.67 -37.09 -1.09
CA ILE A 53 17.22 -37.01 -1.11
C ILE A 53 16.77 -37.20 -2.56
N THR A 54 15.89 -38.18 -2.79
CA THR A 54 15.32 -38.45 -4.10
C THR A 54 13.85 -38.06 -4.10
N LEU A 55 13.50 -37.08 -4.92
CA LEU A 55 12.14 -36.62 -5.18
C LEU A 55 11.62 -37.30 -6.45
N THR A 56 10.47 -37.95 -6.36
CA THR A 56 9.82 -38.65 -7.47
C THR A 56 8.38 -38.19 -7.65
N SER A 57 7.98 -37.96 -8.89
CA SER A 57 6.62 -37.56 -9.26
C SER A 57 6.06 -38.43 -10.37
N VAL A 58 4.73 -38.52 -10.48
CA VAL A 58 4.07 -39.27 -11.57
C VAL A 58 4.26 -38.57 -12.90
N ASN A 59 4.09 -37.24 -12.91
CA ASN A 59 4.28 -36.40 -14.08
C ASN A 59 5.60 -35.61 -13.97
N PRO A 60 6.31 -35.34 -15.09
CA PRO A 60 7.52 -34.52 -15.05
C PRO A 60 7.26 -33.10 -14.55
N ILE A 61 8.11 -32.62 -13.66
CA ILE A 61 8.08 -31.25 -13.13
C ILE A 61 9.10 -30.42 -13.89
N ILE A 62 8.67 -29.25 -14.39
CA ILE A 62 9.55 -28.23 -14.94
C ILE A 62 9.94 -27.31 -13.79
N SER A 63 11.22 -27.22 -13.48
CA SER A 63 11.72 -26.40 -12.38
C SER A 63 13.02 -25.72 -12.71
N SER A 64 13.22 -24.53 -12.16
CA SER A 64 14.47 -23.77 -12.16
C SER A 64 14.96 -23.40 -10.75
N ILE A 65 14.20 -23.78 -9.71
CA ILE A 65 14.44 -23.36 -8.33
C ILE A 65 14.15 -24.52 -7.37
N LEU A 66 15.09 -24.78 -6.46
CA LEU A 66 14.91 -25.62 -5.28
C LEU A 66 15.06 -24.73 -4.05
N THR A 67 14.12 -24.81 -3.12
CA THR A 67 14.16 -24.08 -1.85
C THR A 67 14.22 -25.06 -0.69
N ILE A 68 15.11 -24.82 0.26
CA ILE A 68 15.22 -25.57 1.51
C ILE A 68 14.86 -24.67 2.70
N LEU A 69 13.95 -25.11 3.55
CA LEU A 69 13.70 -24.52 4.86
C LEU A 69 14.36 -25.39 5.92
N LEU A 70 15.14 -24.76 6.79
CA LEU A 70 15.81 -25.41 7.90
C LEU A 70 15.08 -25.08 9.20
N ASP A 71 15.16 -25.99 10.17
CA ASP A 71 14.69 -25.72 11.53
C ASP A 71 15.53 -24.61 12.19
N ASN A 72 14.97 -24.03 13.25
CA ASN A 72 15.64 -23.02 14.06
C ASN A 72 17.01 -23.50 14.53
N ASN A 73 17.98 -22.57 14.51
CA ASN A 73 19.35 -22.80 14.98
C ASN A 73 20.12 -23.87 14.18
N VAL A 74 19.74 -24.13 12.93
CA VAL A 74 20.48 -24.97 11.98
C VAL A 74 21.10 -24.09 10.90
N ALA A 75 22.43 -24.13 10.77
CA ALA A 75 23.13 -23.47 9.66
C ALA A 75 23.02 -24.27 8.36
N LEU A 76 23.18 -23.56 7.24
CA LEU A 76 23.10 -24.10 5.90
C LEU A 76 24.05 -25.30 5.70
N PRO A 77 23.65 -26.31 4.87
CA PRO A 77 24.57 -27.32 4.38
C PRO A 77 25.81 -26.68 3.72
N THR A 78 26.96 -27.34 3.76
CA THR A 78 28.20 -26.81 3.17
C THR A 78 28.11 -26.76 1.65
N SER A 79 27.46 -27.75 1.03
CA SER A 79 27.27 -27.80 -0.42
C SER A 79 26.05 -28.60 -0.83
N VAL A 80 25.63 -28.37 -2.07
CA VAL A 80 24.52 -29.05 -2.73
C VAL A 80 24.90 -29.48 -4.14
N GLU A 81 24.55 -30.71 -4.49
CA GLU A 81 24.55 -31.20 -5.88
C GLU A 81 23.13 -31.62 -6.25
N ILE A 82 22.66 -31.19 -7.43
CA ILE A 82 21.32 -31.52 -7.92
C ILE A 82 21.48 -32.27 -9.23
N ARG A 83 20.86 -33.44 -9.32
CA ARG A 83 20.74 -34.25 -10.54
C ARG A 83 19.29 -34.41 -10.93
N ALA A 84 19.02 -34.39 -12.22
CA ALA A 84 17.72 -34.67 -12.79
C ALA A 84 17.82 -35.89 -13.70
N PHE A 85 16.79 -36.73 -13.70
CA PHE A 85 16.70 -37.85 -14.63
C PHE A 85 16.17 -37.36 -15.98
N VAL A 86 17.03 -37.38 -17.01
CA VAL A 86 16.76 -36.89 -18.36
C VAL A 86 17.31 -37.90 -19.36
N ASP A 87 16.50 -38.29 -20.35
CA ASP A 87 16.87 -39.24 -21.41
C ASP A 87 17.44 -40.58 -20.90
N GLY A 88 16.89 -41.09 -19.79
CA GLY A 88 17.32 -42.37 -19.21
C GLY A 88 18.59 -42.29 -18.35
N GLN A 89 19.14 -41.09 -18.10
CA GLN A 89 20.36 -40.90 -17.30
C GLN A 89 20.19 -39.81 -16.23
N ASN A 90 20.93 -39.94 -15.13
CA ASN A 90 21.00 -38.88 -14.11
C ASN A 90 22.01 -37.82 -14.55
N ARG A 91 21.53 -36.68 -15.05
CA ARG A 91 22.35 -35.54 -15.46
C ARG A 91 22.53 -34.56 -14.31
N ILE A 92 23.75 -34.04 -14.13
CA ILE A 92 24.04 -33.02 -13.14
C ILE A 92 23.47 -31.67 -13.62
N VAL A 93 22.60 -31.07 -12.82
CA VAL A 93 21.97 -29.77 -13.05
C VAL A 93 22.68 -28.69 -12.22
N VAL A 94 23.12 -29.04 -11.02
CA VAL A 94 23.98 -28.21 -10.16
C VAL A 94 25.12 -29.08 -9.68
N ALA A 95 26.36 -28.72 -10.03
CA ALA A 95 27.56 -29.48 -9.66
C ALA A 95 28.16 -28.96 -8.34
N ASN A 96 27.99 -29.72 -7.25
CA ASN A 96 28.58 -29.50 -5.92
C ASN A 96 28.83 -28.01 -5.56
N ARG A 97 27.76 -27.21 -5.56
CA ARG A 97 27.82 -25.77 -5.30
C ARG A 97 27.83 -25.52 -3.80
N LYS A 98 28.72 -24.65 -3.31
CA LYS A 98 28.67 -24.14 -1.92
C LYS A 98 27.34 -23.44 -1.66
N MET A 99 26.66 -23.74 -0.55
CA MET A 99 25.44 -23.03 -0.20
C MET A 99 25.74 -21.77 0.61
N ASP A 100 25.19 -20.66 0.14
CA ASP A 100 25.18 -19.34 0.78
C ASP A 100 23.75 -18.85 1.04
N GLN A 101 22.76 -19.46 0.39
CA GLN A 101 21.34 -19.16 0.52
C GLN A 101 20.51 -20.46 0.56
N GLN A 102 19.30 -20.35 1.08
CA GLN A 102 18.30 -21.44 1.11
C GLN A 102 17.67 -21.72 -0.26
N THR A 103 17.80 -20.80 -1.21
CA THR A 103 17.23 -20.92 -2.55
C THR A 103 18.33 -21.20 -3.57
N ILE A 104 18.25 -22.35 -4.22
CA ILE A 104 19.17 -22.77 -5.27
C ILE A 104 18.51 -22.54 -6.62
N ARG A 105 19.08 -21.66 -7.44
CA ARG A 105 18.66 -21.43 -8.83
C ARG A 105 19.53 -22.24 -9.79
N PHE A 106 18.89 -22.82 -10.81
CA PHE A 106 19.53 -23.64 -11.83
C PHE A 106 18.81 -23.53 -13.18
N PRO A 107 19.42 -23.97 -14.30
CA PRO A 107 18.77 -23.94 -15.60
C PRO A 107 17.45 -24.70 -15.59
N GLN A 108 16.41 -24.12 -16.20
CA GLN A 108 15.11 -24.76 -16.29
C GLN A 108 15.24 -26.19 -16.83
N THR A 109 14.81 -27.15 -16.02
CA THR A 109 14.98 -28.57 -16.30
C THR A 109 13.67 -29.30 -16.03
N THR A 110 13.33 -30.23 -16.92
CA THR A 110 12.12 -31.05 -16.82
C THR A 110 12.50 -32.46 -16.38
N SER A 111 11.99 -32.93 -15.24
CA SER A 111 12.20 -34.30 -14.80
C SER A 111 11.13 -34.79 -13.82
N ASN A 112 10.87 -36.09 -13.83
CA ASN A 112 10.02 -36.77 -12.84
C ASN A 112 10.81 -37.39 -11.69
N ARG A 113 12.16 -37.30 -11.72
CA ARG A 113 13.04 -37.81 -10.67
C ARG A 113 14.23 -36.88 -10.48
N TRP A 114 14.33 -36.33 -9.27
CA TRP A 114 15.38 -35.42 -8.87
C TRP A 114 16.16 -36.02 -7.71
N GLN A 115 17.49 -35.94 -7.77
CA GLN A 115 18.37 -36.35 -6.67
C GLN A 115 19.10 -35.11 -6.17
N VAL A 116 18.94 -34.81 -4.89
CA VAL A 116 19.58 -33.69 -4.21
C VAL A 116 20.52 -34.28 -3.17
N LEU A 117 21.81 -34.01 -3.33
CA LEU A 117 22.85 -34.42 -2.39
C LEU A 117 23.29 -33.19 -1.59
N PHE A 118 23.02 -33.20 -0.29
CA PHE A 118 23.55 -32.19 0.63
C PHE A 118 24.76 -32.73 1.36
N SER A 119 25.83 -31.93 1.43
CA SER A 119 26.94 -32.15 2.36
C SER A 119 26.81 -31.16 3.52
N TYR A 120 27.05 -31.60 4.75
CA TYR A 120 26.86 -30.79 5.96
C TYR A 120 27.91 -31.09 7.04
N GLY A 121 28.26 -30.08 7.83
CA GLY A 121 29.28 -30.16 8.89
C GLY A 121 28.71 -30.16 10.32
N GLN A 122 27.39 -30.26 10.47
CA GLN A 122 26.66 -30.29 11.74
C GLN A 122 25.32 -31.02 11.54
N PRO A 123 24.61 -31.43 12.60
CA PRO A 123 23.28 -32.03 12.46
C PRO A 123 22.35 -31.19 11.58
N LEU A 124 21.79 -31.82 10.55
CA LEU A 124 20.97 -31.14 9.55
C LEU A 124 19.50 -31.47 9.82
N ARG A 125 18.70 -30.44 10.09
CA ARG A 125 17.25 -30.57 10.24
C ARG A 125 16.55 -29.76 9.15
N ILE A 126 15.87 -30.47 8.26
CA ILE A 126 15.16 -29.89 7.12
C ILE A 126 13.67 -29.89 7.43
N SER A 127 13.09 -28.70 7.54
CA SER A 127 11.65 -28.54 7.73
C SER A 127 10.90 -28.70 6.43
N GLU A 128 11.35 -28.06 5.35
CA GLU A 128 10.70 -28.16 4.04
C GLU A 128 11.74 -28.24 2.92
N LEU A 129 11.48 -29.06 1.91
CA LEU A 129 12.23 -29.14 0.67
C LEU A 129 11.27 -28.98 -0.51
N ARG A 130 11.37 -27.84 -1.18
CA ARG A 130 10.41 -27.44 -2.22
C ARG A 130 11.10 -27.35 -3.57
N LEU A 131 10.66 -28.18 -4.50
CA LEU A 131 10.97 -28.04 -5.92
C LEU A 131 9.92 -27.13 -6.55
N ASN A 132 10.28 -25.89 -6.89
CA ASN A 132 9.33 -24.92 -7.43
C ASN A 132 8.95 -25.32 -8.86
N GLN A 133 7.67 -25.59 -9.09
CA GLN A 133 7.16 -25.88 -10.43
C GLN A 133 6.94 -24.57 -11.21
N ASP A 134 7.72 -24.37 -12.28
CA ASP A 134 7.76 -23.12 -13.06
C ASP A 134 6.46 -22.87 -13.84
N ASN A 135 5.80 -23.94 -14.28
CA ASN A 135 4.53 -23.89 -15.03
C ASN A 135 3.29 -24.05 -14.14
N ALA A 136 3.45 -23.88 -12.82
CA ALA A 136 2.32 -23.95 -11.91
C ALA A 136 1.49 -22.67 -11.95
N THR A 137 0.18 -22.82 -12.12
CA THR A 137 -0.79 -21.73 -12.04
C THR A 137 -1.04 -21.41 -10.57
N LYS A 138 -0.66 -20.20 -10.17
CA LYS A 138 -0.98 -19.67 -8.85
C LYS A 138 -2.42 -19.14 -8.83
N SER A 139 -3.24 -19.66 -7.93
CA SER A 139 -4.51 -19.06 -7.55
C SER A 139 -4.33 -18.35 -6.22
N SER A 140 -4.78 -17.09 -6.15
CA SER A 140 -4.81 -16.34 -4.91
C SER A 140 -6.24 -16.35 -4.38
N VAL A 141 -6.47 -17.09 -3.30
CA VAL A 141 -7.74 -17.05 -2.58
C VAL A 141 -7.60 -16.06 -1.43
N ARG A 142 -8.60 -15.20 -1.27
CA ARG A 142 -8.72 -14.34 -0.08
C ARG A 142 -9.72 -15.00 0.87
N THR A 143 -9.34 -15.15 2.12
CA THR A 143 -10.14 -15.83 3.13
C THR A 143 -10.27 -14.94 4.36
N ILE A 144 -11.46 -14.88 4.92
CA ILE A 144 -11.72 -14.29 6.22
C ILE A 144 -11.82 -15.42 7.22
N ARG A 145 -11.11 -15.32 8.34
CA ARG A 145 -11.24 -16.25 9.46
C ARG A 145 -11.44 -15.47 10.75
N PHE A 146 -12.43 -15.88 11.52
CA PHE A 146 -12.77 -15.31 12.81
C PHE A 146 -13.31 -16.43 13.73
N LEU A 147 -13.24 -16.21 15.04
CA LEU A 147 -13.88 -17.10 16.00
C LEU A 147 -15.39 -16.90 15.96
N ALA A 148 -16.13 -17.91 15.52
CA ALA A 148 -17.59 -17.92 15.53
C ALA A 148 -18.13 -18.54 16.82
N GLN A 149 -19.27 -18.04 17.28
CA GLN A 149 -20.04 -18.58 18.40
C GLN A 149 -21.11 -19.53 17.86
N PRO A 150 -21.41 -20.63 18.57
CA PRO A 150 -22.56 -21.48 18.26
C PRO A 150 -23.86 -20.66 18.21
N ASP A 151 -24.78 -21.06 17.33
CA ASP A 151 -26.13 -20.49 17.17
C ASP A 151 -26.19 -18.98 16.84
N HIS A 152 -25.10 -18.40 16.35
CA HIS A 152 -25.04 -17.00 15.91
C HIS A 152 -25.05 -16.87 14.39
N SER A 153 -25.81 -15.88 13.89
CA SER A 153 -25.81 -15.50 12.47
C SER A 153 -24.83 -14.35 12.24
N TYR A 154 -23.92 -14.53 11.29
CA TYR A 154 -22.93 -13.53 10.90
C TYR A 154 -23.30 -12.96 9.52
N ARG A 155 -23.23 -11.63 9.38
CA ARG A 155 -23.29 -10.94 8.08
C ARG A 155 -21.96 -10.24 7.86
N ILE A 156 -21.33 -10.54 6.74
CA ILE A 156 -20.06 -9.93 6.33
C ILE A 156 -20.39 -8.89 5.26
N TYR A 157 -20.10 -7.64 5.56
CA TYR A 157 -20.23 -6.54 4.62
C TYR A 157 -18.84 -6.22 4.06
N PHE A 158 -18.75 -6.08 2.75
CA PHE A 158 -17.62 -5.45 2.10
C PHE A 158 -18.09 -4.07 1.67
N ASP A 159 -17.40 -3.04 2.14
CA ASP A 159 -17.63 -1.68 1.69
C ASP A 159 -17.14 -1.58 0.22
N PRO A 160 -18.04 -1.39 -0.77
CA PRO A 160 -17.63 -1.24 -2.16
C PRO A 160 -16.97 0.11 -2.43
N ASP A 161 -17.17 1.10 -1.54
CA ASP A 161 -16.74 2.47 -1.75
C ASP A 161 -15.32 2.71 -1.28
N ARG A 162 -14.88 1.99 -0.26
CA ARG A 162 -13.48 2.03 0.18
C ARG A 162 -12.74 0.76 -0.21
N LEU A 163 -11.67 0.93 -0.98
CA LEU A 163 -10.60 -0.06 -1.10
C LEU A 163 -9.90 -0.19 0.26
N VAL A 164 -10.51 -0.94 1.18
CA VAL A 164 -9.88 -1.28 2.45
C VAL A 164 -8.73 -2.23 2.15
N LYS A 165 -7.51 -1.71 2.13
CA LYS A 165 -6.30 -2.52 2.27
C LYS A 165 -6.27 -3.05 3.70
N VAL A 166 -6.95 -4.17 3.93
CA VAL A 166 -6.83 -4.84 5.22
C VAL A 166 -5.41 -5.37 5.33
N PRO A 167 -4.62 -4.94 6.33
CA PRO A 167 -3.30 -5.50 6.55
C PRO A 167 -3.47 -7.00 6.76
N VAL A 168 -2.91 -7.79 5.84
CA VAL A 168 -2.82 -9.24 6.01
C VAL A 168 -1.79 -9.47 7.12
N GLY A 169 -2.25 -9.94 8.28
CA GLY A 169 -1.34 -10.49 9.28
C GLY A 169 -0.62 -11.71 8.70
N GLU A 170 0.59 -11.99 9.19
CA GLU A 170 1.34 -13.20 8.82
C GLU A 170 0.40 -14.40 8.67
N ALA A 171 0.64 -15.20 7.62
CA ALA A 171 -0.04 -16.46 7.43
C ALA A 171 0.17 -17.28 8.70
N GLY A 172 -0.87 -17.41 9.53
CA GLY A 172 -0.83 -18.32 10.66
C GLY A 172 -0.34 -19.68 10.16
N ASN A 173 0.44 -20.39 10.97
CA ASN A 173 0.81 -21.76 10.64
C ASN A 173 -0.49 -22.60 10.59
N LEU A 174 -0.99 -22.87 9.37
CA LEU A 174 -2.33 -23.37 9.06
C LEU A 174 -2.35 -24.87 8.70
N VAL A 175 -1.28 -25.60 9.02
CA VAL A 175 -0.90 -26.87 8.37
C VAL A 175 -2.01 -27.90 8.28
N SER A 176 -2.90 -28.03 9.26
CA SER A 176 -3.91 -29.09 9.24
C SER A 176 -5.31 -28.64 8.83
N ALA A 177 -5.62 -27.34 8.92
CA ALA A 177 -7.00 -26.86 8.88
C ALA A 177 -7.97 -27.64 9.80
N GLN A 178 -7.44 -28.33 10.83
CA GLN A 178 -8.24 -29.11 11.76
C GLN A 178 -9.24 -28.16 12.46
N ASP A 179 -10.49 -28.58 12.55
CA ASP A 179 -11.58 -27.84 13.19
C ASP A 179 -11.91 -26.47 12.55
N ILE A 180 -11.53 -26.25 11.28
CA ILE A 180 -12.04 -25.12 10.49
C ILE A 180 -13.38 -25.48 9.86
N LEU A 181 -14.43 -24.73 10.18
CA LEU A 181 -15.64 -24.69 9.36
C LEU A 181 -15.43 -23.73 8.19
N ALA A 182 -15.20 -24.29 6.99
CA ALA A 182 -15.16 -23.51 5.76
C ALA A 182 -16.59 -23.26 5.26
N ILE A 183 -17.01 -22.00 5.22
CA ILE A 183 -18.27 -21.61 4.58
C ILE A 183 -18.07 -21.71 3.06
N PRO A 184 -18.94 -22.41 2.32
CA PRO A 184 -18.83 -22.47 0.86
C PRO A 184 -18.93 -21.07 0.27
N THR A 185 -18.30 -20.86 -0.89
CA THR A 185 -18.44 -19.60 -1.62
C THR A 185 -19.91 -19.35 -1.92
N VAL A 186 -20.50 -18.37 -1.24
CA VAL A 186 -21.85 -17.90 -1.51
C VAL A 186 -21.80 -16.86 -2.63
N LEU A 187 -22.80 -16.86 -3.51
CA LEU A 187 -22.94 -15.79 -4.49
C LEU A 187 -23.14 -14.46 -3.76
N SER A 188 -22.34 -13.46 -4.11
CA SER A 188 -22.54 -12.11 -3.62
C SER A 188 -23.93 -11.63 -3.98
N GLN A 189 -24.67 -11.14 -3.00
CA GLN A 189 -25.97 -10.52 -3.20
C GLN A 189 -25.81 -9.01 -3.13
N ASN A 190 -26.45 -8.29 -4.06
CA ASN A 190 -26.48 -6.83 -3.98
C ASN A 190 -27.28 -6.41 -2.75
N ASN A 191 -26.75 -5.47 -1.98
CA ASN A 191 -27.48 -4.85 -0.89
C ASN A 191 -28.45 -3.79 -1.49
N PRO A 192 -29.77 -4.00 -1.46
CA PRO A 192 -30.72 -3.06 -2.07
C PRO A 192 -30.80 -1.72 -1.35
N ASN A 193 -30.32 -1.64 -0.10
CA ASN A 193 -30.33 -0.42 0.71
C ASN A 193 -28.99 0.34 0.65
N TYR A 194 -28.06 -0.12 -0.18
CA TYR A 194 -26.78 0.56 -0.34
C TYR A 194 -26.97 1.82 -1.19
N ILE A 195 -26.51 2.95 -0.65
CA ILE A 195 -26.49 4.26 -1.28
C ILE A 195 -25.04 4.69 -1.29
N ILE A 196 -24.58 5.19 -2.43
CA ILE A 196 -23.23 5.73 -2.58
C ILE A 196 -23.09 6.94 -1.64
N ALA A 197 -22.02 6.98 -0.85
CA ALA A 197 -21.75 8.08 0.06
C ALA A 197 -21.33 9.34 -0.70
N ASP A 198 -21.83 10.48 -0.22
CA ASP A 198 -21.53 11.84 -0.67
C ASP A 198 -21.68 12.72 0.60
N VAL A 199 -20.58 12.91 1.32
CA VAL A 199 -20.56 13.46 2.68
C VAL A 199 -20.77 14.96 2.71
N ASP A 200 -20.25 15.69 1.73
CA ASP A 200 -20.39 17.15 1.63
C ASP A 200 -21.50 17.59 0.66
N SER A 201 -22.14 16.65 -0.03
CA SER A 201 -23.31 16.88 -0.90
C SER A 201 -23.00 17.75 -2.11
N ASP A 202 -21.80 17.62 -2.66
CA ASP A 202 -21.34 18.37 -3.85
C ASP A 202 -21.66 17.67 -5.19
N GLU A 203 -22.44 16.59 -5.14
CA GLU A 203 -22.78 15.71 -6.27
C GLU A 203 -21.62 14.85 -6.79
N VAL A 204 -20.46 14.87 -6.12
CA VAL A 204 -19.34 13.96 -6.36
C VAL A 204 -19.31 12.90 -5.25
N PRO A 205 -19.50 11.62 -5.60
CA PRO A 205 -19.35 10.54 -4.64
C PRO A 205 -18.00 10.54 -3.91
N ASP A 206 -17.99 10.27 -2.60
CA ASP A 206 -16.78 10.16 -1.75
C ASP A 206 -15.65 9.34 -2.39
N ILE A 207 -16.02 8.32 -3.19
CA ILE A 207 -15.10 7.40 -3.87
C ILE A 207 -14.30 8.02 -5.02
N ARG A 208 -14.76 9.17 -5.52
CA ARG A 208 -14.21 9.92 -6.64
C ARG A 208 -13.89 11.36 -6.25
N ASP A 209 -14.20 11.73 -5.02
CA ASP A 209 -14.03 13.06 -4.50
C ASP A 209 -12.61 13.25 -3.93
N ASN A 210 -11.89 14.21 -4.47
CA ASN A 210 -10.56 14.60 -4.00
C ASN A 210 -10.61 15.52 -2.77
N CYS A 211 -11.79 15.94 -2.30
CA CYS A 211 -12.04 16.66 -1.05
C CYS A 211 -13.31 16.21 -0.32
N VAL A 212 -13.39 14.92 0.08
CA VAL A 212 -14.48 14.20 0.80
C VAL A 212 -15.26 14.92 1.94
N SER A 213 -14.84 16.10 2.39
CA SER A 213 -15.52 16.84 3.46
C SER A 213 -15.70 18.33 3.14
N ILE A 214 -15.36 18.77 1.93
CA ILE A 214 -15.38 20.16 1.50
C ILE A 214 -15.81 20.20 0.04
N ASP A 215 -17.03 20.70 -0.18
CA ASP A 215 -17.64 20.85 -1.50
C ASP A 215 -16.66 21.42 -2.52
N ASN A 216 -16.38 20.61 -3.54
CA ASN A 216 -15.65 21.02 -4.71
C ASN A 216 -16.09 20.24 -5.95
N ALA A 217 -17.35 20.43 -6.35
CA ALA A 217 -17.94 19.76 -7.52
C ALA A 217 -17.10 19.82 -8.82
N ASN A 218 -16.17 20.79 -8.93
CA ASN A 218 -15.25 20.94 -10.06
C ASN A 218 -14.00 20.02 -10.00
N GLN A 219 -13.74 19.38 -8.86
CA GLN A 219 -12.66 18.44 -8.59
C GLN A 219 -11.28 18.97 -9.00
N ARG A 220 -11.06 20.28 -8.84
CA ARG A 220 -9.82 20.93 -9.25
C ARG A 220 -8.65 20.44 -8.38
N ASP A 221 -7.59 19.98 -9.04
CA ASP A 221 -6.32 19.55 -8.45
C ASP A 221 -5.18 19.96 -9.40
N ILE A 222 -4.54 21.08 -9.14
CA ILE A 222 -3.48 21.64 -10.00
C ILE A 222 -2.20 20.80 -9.94
N ASN A 223 -1.85 20.31 -8.76
CA ASN A 223 -0.57 19.64 -8.53
C ASN A 223 -0.66 18.13 -8.78
N HIS A 224 -1.86 17.61 -9.05
CA HIS A 224 -2.19 16.21 -9.34
C HIS A 224 -1.75 15.25 -8.24
N ASN A 225 -1.79 15.69 -6.98
CA ASN A 225 -1.43 14.85 -5.83
C ASN A 225 -2.60 13.97 -5.35
N GLY A 226 -3.80 14.14 -5.91
CA GLY A 226 -5.01 13.40 -5.55
C GLY A 226 -5.79 14.00 -4.38
N ARG A 227 -5.42 15.20 -3.91
CA ARG A 227 -6.15 16.02 -2.97
C ARG A 227 -6.55 17.31 -3.69
N GLY A 228 -7.83 17.69 -3.62
CA GLY A 228 -8.31 18.86 -4.33
C GLY A 228 -7.76 20.17 -3.77
N ASP A 229 -7.64 21.19 -4.62
CA ASP A 229 -7.06 22.50 -4.32
C ASP A 229 -7.69 23.14 -3.05
N VAL A 230 -8.99 22.91 -2.79
CA VAL A 230 -9.70 23.53 -1.64
C VAL A 230 -9.38 22.88 -0.29
N CYS A 231 -8.99 21.62 -0.29
CA CYS A 231 -8.65 20.87 0.92
C CYS A 231 -7.15 20.55 1.02
N ASP A 232 -6.35 21.01 0.05
CA ASP A 232 -4.90 21.00 0.10
C ASP A 232 -4.34 22.11 0.98
N ASP A 233 -3.04 22.00 1.29
CA ASP A 233 -2.25 22.96 2.06
C ASP A 233 -1.01 23.25 1.20
N PHE A 234 -1.12 24.28 0.36
CA PHE A 234 -0.10 24.55 -0.67
C PHE A 234 1.20 25.10 -0.08
N ASP A 235 1.11 25.84 1.02
CA ASP A 235 2.24 26.53 1.61
C ASP A 235 2.83 25.79 2.84
N GLN A 236 2.15 24.73 3.30
CA GLN A 236 2.56 23.80 4.35
C GLN A 236 2.60 24.45 5.74
N ASP A 237 1.72 25.40 6.01
CA ASP A 237 1.62 26.06 7.31
C ASP A 237 0.70 25.33 8.33
N SER A 238 0.09 24.21 7.90
CA SER A 238 -0.88 23.36 8.61
C SER A 238 -2.34 23.84 8.56
N LEU A 239 -2.67 24.81 7.71
CA LEU A 239 -4.03 25.19 7.38
C LEU A 239 -4.34 24.77 5.94
N ILE A 240 -5.56 24.32 5.71
CA ILE A 240 -6.01 24.01 4.36
C ILE A 240 -6.41 25.31 3.66
N ASN A 241 -6.23 25.39 2.35
CA ASN A 241 -6.46 26.57 1.53
C ASN A 241 -7.85 27.21 1.74
N SER A 242 -8.90 26.40 2.01
CA SER A 242 -10.26 26.91 2.31
C SER A 242 -10.40 27.63 3.66
N LYS A 243 -9.41 27.54 4.54
CA LYS A 243 -9.37 28.15 5.88
C LYS A 243 -8.16 29.08 6.06
N ASP A 244 -7.41 29.31 5.00
CA ASP A 244 -6.17 30.07 5.01
C ASP A 244 -6.39 31.41 4.31
N ASN A 245 -6.08 32.51 5.01
CA ASN A 245 -6.14 33.86 4.46
C ASN A 245 -4.92 34.20 3.57
N CYS A 246 -3.91 33.32 3.50
CA CYS A 246 -2.79 33.38 2.56
C CYS A 246 -2.38 32.00 1.99
N PRO A 247 -3.21 31.35 1.15
CA PRO A 247 -3.00 29.97 0.69
C PRO A 247 -1.66 29.63 0.01
N ASP A 248 -0.90 30.64 -0.43
CA ASP A 248 0.38 30.47 -1.11
C ASP A 248 1.59 30.94 -0.26
N ASN A 249 1.36 31.44 0.95
CA ASN A 249 2.36 32.13 1.77
C ASN A 249 2.24 31.81 3.27
N PRO A 250 3.17 31.04 3.86
CA PRO A 250 2.99 30.47 5.20
C PRO A 250 2.74 31.51 6.28
N ASN A 251 1.60 31.43 6.96
CA ASN A 251 1.21 32.34 8.03
C ASN A 251 0.27 31.67 9.05
N ARG A 252 0.81 30.67 9.76
CA ARG A 252 0.07 29.86 10.72
C ARG A 252 -0.71 30.63 11.81
N ASP A 253 -0.33 31.87 12.11
CA ASP A 253 -1.02 32.74 13.06
C ASP A 253 -2.23 33.49 12.45
N GLN A 254 -2.41 33.42 11.13
CA GLN A 254 -3.52 33.97 10.35
C GLN A 254 -3.78 35.44 10.69
N LYS A 255 -2.69 36.19 10.87
CA LYS A 255 -2.77 37.60 11.21
C LYS A 255 -3.35 38.37 10.03
N ASP A 256 -4.38 39.14 10.33
CA ASP A 256 -5.14 40.00 9.42
C ASP A 256 -5.51 41.25 10.23
N ALA A 257 -4.69 42.29 10.08
CA ALA A 257 -4.72 43.47 10.94
C ALA A 257 -5.90 44.40 10.66
N ASP A 258 -6.41 44.42 9.43
CA ASP A 258 -7.53 45.27 9.00
C ASP A 258 -8.84 44.50 8.74
N SER A 259 -8.80 43.17 8.87
CA SER A 259 -9.94 42.25 8.84
C SER A 259 -10.66 42.21 7.49
N ASP A 260 -9.93 42.35 6.40
CA ASP A 260 -10.47 42.26 5.04
C ASP A 260 -10.54 40.81 4.50
N GLY A 261 -9.94 39.85 5.23
CA GLY A 261 -9.89 38.44 4.90
C GLY A 261 -8.65 38.01 4.12
N ILE A 262 -7.70 38.90 3.85
CA ILE A 262 -6.38 38.65 3.28
C ILE A 262 -5.35 38.78 4.41
N GLY A 263 -4.46 37.79 4.57
CA GLY A 263 -3.48 37.87 5.65
C GLY A 263 -2.37 38.87 5.37
N ASP A 264 -1.83 39.48 6.43
CA ASP A 264 -0.74 40.47 6.39
C ASP A 264 0.48 40.00 5.56
N VAL A 265 0.70 38.68 5.48
CA VAL A 265 1.84 38.09 4.78
C VAL A 265 1.68 38.16 3.26
N CYS A 266 0.45 38.07 2.76
CA CYS A 266 0.14 38.06 1.33
C CYS A 266 -0.61 39.33 0.88
N ASP A 267 -1.00 40.20 1.80
CA ASP A 267 -1.54 41.51 1.49
C ASP A 267 -0.43 42.51 1.14
N LYS A 268 -0.48 43.05 -0.08
CA LYS A 268 0.47 44.06 -0.56
C LYS A 268 -0.01 45.47 -0.28
N GLU A 269 -1.30 45.62 0.02
CA GLU A 269 -1.95 46.90 0.18
C GLU A 269 -2.01 47.33 1.65
N GLU A 270 -1.81 46.45 2.63
CA GLU A 270 -1.86 46.70 4.08
C GLU A 270 -1.19 48.02 4.55
N SER A 271 -0.14 48.46 3.85
CA SER A 271 0.53 49.74 4.10
C SER A 271 -0.24 50.98 3.59
N ARG A 272 -1.41 50.82 2.99
CA ARG A 272 -2.26 51.88 2.45
C ARG A 272 -3.22 52.37 3.52
N ILE A 273 -3.01 53.63 3.90
CA ILE A 273 -3.95 54.37 4.77
C ILE A 273 -5.39 54.34 4.22
N THR A 274 -5.57 54.25 2.90
CA THR A 274 -6.89 54.22 2.25
C THR A 274 -7.66 52.91 2.42
N GLU A 275 -6.98 51.83 2.78
CA GLU A 275 -7.57 50.51 3.02
C GLU A 275 -8.11 50.44 4.46
N HIS A 276 -7.25 50.76 5.43
CA HIS A 276 -7.66 50.91 6.83
C HIS A 276 -8.72 52.03 7.04
N TYR A 277 -8.72 53.07 6.20
CA TYR A 277 -9.72 54.15 6.23
C TYR A 277 -10.36 54.39 4.85
N PRO A 278 -11.40 53.62 4.47
CA PRO A 278 -12.08 53.74 3.18
C PRO A 278 -12.72 55.12 2.92
N TRP A 279 -12.88 55.94 3.97
CA TRP A 279 -13.48 57.26 3.93
C TRP A 279 -12.50 58.38 3.51
N ILE A 280 -11.19 58.15 3.55
CA ILE A 280 -10.18 59.18 3.24
C ILE A 280 -10.31 59.74 1.81
N PRO A 281 -10.51 58.93 0.76
CA PRO A 281 -10.73 59.45 -0.60
C PRO A 281 -11.95 60.39 -0.67
N TRP A 282 -13.02 60.11 0.06
CA TRP A 282 -14.22 60.94 0.09
C TRP A 282 -13.99 62.30 0.76
N VAL A 283 -13.15 62.34 1.79
CA VAL A 283 -12.76 63.62 2.42
C VAL A 283 -11.90 64.46 1.48
N GLY A 284 -10.98 63.83 0.73
CA GLY A 284 -10.21 64.52 -0.32
C GLY A 284 -11.09 65.14 -1.41
N ILE A 285 -12.08 64.37 -1.91
CA ILE A 285 -13.05 64.85 -2.90
C ILE A 285 -13.91 65.98 -2.33
N GLY A 286 -14.39 65.83 -1.09
CA GLY A 286 -15.17 66.85 -0.41
C GLY A 286 -14.42 68.17 -0.25
N PHE A 287 -13.14 68.11 0.12
CA PHE A 287 -12.29 69.29 0.21
C PHE A 287 -12.07 69.96 -1.16
N ALA A 288 -11.78 69.18 -2.20
CA ALA A 288 -11.62 69.70 -3.56
C ALA A 288 -12.89 70.39 -4.08
N ALA A 289 -14.06 69.79 -3.85
CA ALA A 289 -15.35 70.39 -4.21
C ALA A 289 -15.59 71.71 -3.47
N LEU A 290 -15.25 71.78 -2.18
CA LEU A 290 -15.36 72.99 -1.38
C LEU A 290 -14.45 74.11 -1.89
N VAL A 291 -13.20 73.79 -2.26
CA VAL A 291 -12.26 74.77 -2.87
C VAL A 291 -12.81 75.29 -4.20
N LEU A 292 -13.34 74.43 -5.06
CA LEU A 292 -13.96 74.83 -6.33
C LEU A 292 -15.15 75.77 -6.12
N ILE A 293 -16.01 75.49 -5.14
CA ILE A 293 -17.14 76.35 -4.78
C ILE A 293 -16.65 77.72 -4.32
N ILE A 294 -15.62 77.78 -3.47
CA ILE A 294 -15.05 79.06 -3.00
C ILE A 294 -14.48 79.86 -4.18
N LEU A 295 -13.72 79.24 -5.07
CA LEU A 295 -13.18 79.89 -6.28
C LEU A 295 -14.31 80.40 -7.19
N LEU A 296 -15.39 79.65 -7.35
CA LEU A 296 -16.57 80.07 -8.09
C LEU A 296 -17.23 81.31 -7.45
N VAL A 297 -17.36 81.34 -6.13
CA VAL A 297 -17.95 82.49 -5.41
C VAL A 297 -17.06 83.73 -5.52
N LEU A 298 -15.74 83.58 -5.40
CA LEU A 298 -14.79 84.69 -5.53
C LEU A 298 -14.78 85.26 -6.95
N THR A 299 -14.79 84.40 -7.98
CA THR A 299 -14.87 84.84 -9.38
C THR A 299 -16.21 85.50 -9.72
N ALA A 300 -17.33 84.98 -9.19
CA ALA A 300 -18.64 85.61 -9.30
C ALA A 300 -18.70 87.00 -8.61
N ARG A 301 -18.09 87.14 -7.42
CA ARG A 301 -17.98 88.44 -6.74
C ARG A 301 -17.09 89.42 -7.49
N ALA A 302 -15.96 88.97 -8.03
CA ALA A 302 -15.05 89.81 -8.80
C ALA A 302 -15.70 90.31 -10.11
N THR A 303 -16.40 89.44 -10.84
CA THR A 303 -17.14 89.81 -12.05
C THR A 303 -18.32 90.73 -11.75
N TYR A 304 -19.04 90.51 -10.64
CA TYR A 304 -20.10 91.42 -10.18
C TYR A 304 -19.56 92.82 -9.85
N SER A 305 -18.43 92.91 -9.13
CA SER A 305 -17.78 94.18 -8.78
C SER A 305 -17.22 94.91 -10.01
N ALA A 306 -16.65 94.18 -10.98
CA ALA A 306 -16.21 94.75 -12.26
C ALA A 306 -17.38 95.31 -13.09
N LYS A 307 -18.55 94.65 -13.05
CA LYS A 307 -19.76 95.10 -13.74
C LYS A 307 -20.39 96.35 -13.11
N GLN A 308 -20.21 96.56 -11.80
CA GLN A 308 -20.62 97.81 -11.12
C GLN A 308 -19.69 98.99 -11.39
N LYS A 309 -18.39 98.77 -11.65
CA LYS A 309 -17.44 99.85 -12.01
C LYS A 309 -17.59 100.35 -13.45
N ASN A 310 -18.22 99.57 -14.33
CA ASN A 310 -18.48 99.90 -15.74
C ASN A 310 -19.91 100.42 -16.01
N LYS A 311 -20.65 100.79 -14.96
CA LYS A 311 -21.96 101.43 -15.01
C LYS A 311 -21.87 102.81 -14.38
#